data_AF-A0A6G2DEZ3-F1
#
_entry.id   AF-A0A6G2DEZ3-F1
#
_cell.length_a   1.000
_cell.length_b   1.000
_cell.length_c   1.000
_cell.angle_alpha   90.00
_cell.angle_beta   90.00
_cell.angle_gamma   90.00
#
_symmetry.space_group_name_H-M   'P 1'
#
loop_
_entity.id
_entity.type
_entity.pdbx_description
1 polymer ?
#
loop_
_entity_poly.entity_id
_entity_poly.type
_entity_poly.pdbx_seq_one_letter_code
_entity_poly.pdbx_strand_id
1 'polypeptide(L)'
;PCVFYGDYYGISGQYAQEDFKEILDRLLAIRKDLAYGEQNDYFDHANCIGWVRSGAENQSPIAVLISNDQENSKSMFVDQEWTNQTFVDLLGNHQGQVTIDEEGYG
;
A
#
# COMPACT_ATOMS: atom_id res chain seq x y z
N PRO A 1 13.88 -0.31 5.51
CA PRO A 1 13.04 -0.02 6.69
C PRO A 1 13.66 -0.72 7.92
N CYS A 2 13.50 -0.15 9.12
CA CYS A 2 13.91 -0.78 10.37
C CYS A 2 12.64 -0.97 11.21
N VAL A 3 12.26 -2.22 11.48
CA VAL A 3 11.08 -2.52 12.29
C VAL A 3 11.42 -2.33 13.76
N PHE A 4 10.57 -1.61 14.49
CA PHE A 4 10.75 -1.43 15.92
C PHE A 4 10.29 -2.67 16.68
N TYR A 5 11.11 -3.16 17.62
CA TYR A 5 10.81 -4.37 18.40
C TYR A 5 9.47 -4.28 19.14
N GLY A 6 9.16 -3.12 19.72
CA GLY A 6 7.92 -2.89 20.45
C GLY A 6 6.68 -2.94 19.58
N ASP A 7 6.77 -2.52 18.31
CA ASP A 7 5.63 -2.64 17.39
C ASP A 7 5.41 -4.08 16.93
N TYR A 8 6.45 -4.92 16.94
CA TYR A 8 6.33 -6.32 16.48
C TYR A 8 5.99 -7.31 17.60
N TYR A 9 6.48 -7.07 18.82
CA TYR A 9 6.28 -7.97 19.97
C TYR A 9 5.46 -7.36 21.11
N GLY A 10 5.09 -6.08 20.99
CA GLY A 10 4.44 -5.34 22.06
C GLY A 10 5.42 -4.90 23.14
N ILE A 11 4.98 -4.01 24.01
CA ILE A 11 5.70 -3.60 25.21
C ILE A 11 4.76 -3.74 26.40
N SER A 12 5.23 -4.35 27.49
CA SER A 12 4.50 -4.45 28.76
C SER A 12 4.98 -3.41 29.77
N GLY A 13 4.09 -2.93 30.65
CA GLY A 13 4.45 -2.05 31.76
C GLY A 13 3.51 -0.84 31.89
N GLN A 14 3.98 0.20 32.58
CA GLN A 14 3.20 1.44 32.79
C GLN A 14 2.82 2.14 31.46
N TYR A 15 3.64 1.95 30.42
CA TYR A 15 3.44 2.51 29.08
C TYR A 15 3.29 1.36 28.07
N ALA A 16 2.41 0.40 28.39
CA ALA A 16 2.18 -0.76 27.55
C ALA A 16 1.63 -0.37 26.17
N GLN A 17 2.03 -1.12 25.16
CA GLN A 17 1.52 -1.03 23.79
C GLN A 17 1.31 -2.44 23.26
N GLU A 18 0.16 -2.68 22.65
CA GLU A 18 -0.09 -3.93 21.91
C GLU A 18 0.82 -4.02 20.69
N ASP A 19 1.06 -5.24 20.23
CA ASP A 19 1.78 -5.46 18.99
C ASP A 19 0.91 -5.17 17.77
N PHE A 20 1.58 -4.94 16.65
CA PHE A 20 1.02 -4.81 15.32
C PHE A 20 1.53 -5.95 14.43
N LYS A 21 1.79 -7.13 15.01
CA LYS A 21 2.53 -8.20 14.33
C LYS A 21 1.86 -8.64 13.04
N GLU A 22 0.54 -8.84 13.06
CA GLU A 22 -0.18 -9.33 11.87
C GLU A 22 -0.07 -8.36 10.69
N ILE A 23 -0.28 -7.07 10.93
CA ILE A 23 -0.19 -6.05 9.87
C ILE A 23 1.26 -5.85 9.42
N LEU A 24 2.22 -5.92 10.34
CA LEU A 24 3.64 -5.85 10.02
C LEU A 24 4.10 -7.05 9.18
N ASP A 25 3.64 -8.27 9.48
CA ASP A 25 3.95 -9.46 8.67
C ASP A 25 3.47 -9.29 7.23
N ARG A 26 2.26 -8.75 7.02
CA ARG A 26 1.73 -8.44 5.68
C ARG A 26 2.56 -7.36 4.97
N LEU A 27 2.85 -6.24 5.65
CA LEU A 27 3.66 -5.15 5.07
C LEU A 27 5.09 -5.61 4.73
N LEU A 28 5.68 -6.46 5.56
CA LEU A 28 7.00 -7.03 5.33
C LEU A 28 7.01 -7.97 4.12
N ALA A 29 5.98 -8.81 3.95
CA ALA A 29 5.83 -9.65 2.76
C ALA A 29 5.67 -8.79 1.50
N ILE A 30 4.77 -7.79 1.50
CA ILE A 30 4.60 -6.85 0.38
C ILE A 30 5.92 -6.15 0.05
N ARG A 31 6.65 -5.68 1.07
CA ARG A 31 7.94 -5.01 0.88
C ARG A 31 9.00 -5.94 0.28
N LYS A 32 9.00 -7.21 0.66
CA LYS A 32 9.97 -8.21 0.21
C LYS A 32 9.70 -8.68 -1.21
N ASP A 33 8.43 -8.79 -1.59
CA ASP A 33 8.06 -9.50 -2.83
C ASP A 33 7.56 -8.56 -3.93
N LEU A 34 7.05 -7.36 -3.60
CA LEU A 34 6.34 -6.49 -4.56
C LEU A 34 6.82 -5.03 -4.61
N ALA A 35 7.27 -4.45 -3.49
CA ALA A 35 7.57 -3.01 -3.42
C ALA A 35 8.96 -2.64 -4.01
N TYR A 36 9.12 -2.84 -5.32
CA TYR A 36 10.31 -2.52 -6.13
C TYR A 36 9.94 -1.57 -7.28
N GLY A 37 10.93 -1.20 -8.10
CA GLY A 37 10.71 -0.24 -9.19
C GLY A 37 10.66 1.21 -8.74
N GLU A 38 10.43 2.07 -9.73
CA GLU A 38 10.26 3.52 -9.58
C GLU A 38 9.02 3.82 -8.74
N GLN A 39 9.05 4.93 -8.01
CA GLN A 39 7.93 5.41 -7.22
C GLN A 39 7.37 6.69 -7.83
N ASN A 40 6.06 6.72 -8.07
CA ASN A 40 5.32 7.91 -8.49
C ASN A 40 4.40 8.36 -7.35
N ASP A 41 4.66 9.55 -6.80
CA ASP A 41 3.98 10.08 -5.63
C ASP A 41 2.81 11.00 -6.01
N TYR A 42 1.70 10.88 -5.26
CA TYR A 42 0.50 11.70 -5.40
C TYR A 42 0.16 12.38 -4.08
N PHE A 43 0.93 13.41 -3.74
CA PHE A 43 0.81 14.20 -2.51
C PHE A 43 0.09 15.54 -2.77
N ASP A 44 -0.99 15.49 -3.52
CA ASP A 44 -1.78 16.63 -3.99
C ASP A 44 -3.03 16.91 -3.14
N HIS A 45 -3.32 16.09 -2.13
CA HIS A 45 -4.46 16.28 -1.22
C HIS A 45 -4.06 16.03 0.25
N ALA A 46 -4.39 16.98 1.12
CA ALA A 46 -3.95 16.98 2.52
C ALA A 46 -4.39 15.74 3.32
N ASN A 47 -5.54 15.15 2.97
CA ASN A 47 -6.14 14.01 3.66
C ASN A 47 -6.21 12.73 2.82
N CYS A 48 -5.59 12.71 1.63
CA CYS A 48 -5.66 11.56 0.71
C CYS A 48 -4.40 11.52 -0.14
N ILE A 49 -3.44 10.70 0.27
CA ILE A 49 -2.16 10.57 -0.42
C ILE A 49 -2.01 9.16 -0.96
N GLY A 50 -1.24 9.02 -2.02
CA GLY A 50 -0.90 7.69 -2.53
C GLY A 50 0.40 7.70 -3.31
N TRP A 51 0.86 6.51 -3.64
CA TRP A 51 1.99 6.33 -4.54
C TRP A 51 1.90 4.98 -5.23
N VAL A 52 2.45 4.91 -6.44
CA VAL A 52 2.61 3.67 -7.19
C VAL A 52 4.08 3.29 -7.20
N ARG A 53 4.36 2.01 -6.97
CA ARG A 53 5.65 1.38 -7.21
C ARG A 53 5.52 0.53 -8.45
N SER A 54 6.31 0.79 -9.49
CA SER A 54 6.15 0.14 -10.81
C SER A 54 6.46 -1.36 -10.83
N GLY A 55 7.08 -1.90 -9.77
CA GLY A 55 7.59 -3.27 -9.77
C GLY A 55 8.96 -3.37 -10.45
N ALA A 56 9.63 -4.50 -10.27
CA ALA A 56 10.83 -4.86 -11.02
C ALA A 56 10.51 -5.93 -12.07
N GLU A 57 11.53 -6.43 -12.76
CA GLU A 57 11.38 -7.51 -13.74
C GLU A 57 10.62 -8.71 -13.13
N ASN A 58 9.52 -9.09 -13.77
CA ASN A 58 8.60 -10.15 -13.32
C ASN A 58 7.89 -9.90 -11.97
N GLN A 59 7.75 -8.65 -11.53
CA GLN A 59 6.96 -8.29 -10.35
C GLN A 59 5.81 -7.36 -10.72
N SER A 60 4.65 -7.60 -10.13
CA SER A 60 3.51 -6.69 -10.26
C SER A 60 3.80 -5.35 -9.56
N PRO A 61 3.27 -4.24 -10.08
CA PRO A 61 3.29 -2.97 -9.39
C PRO A 61 2.39 -3.04 -8.16
N ILE A 62 2.59 -2.11 -7.24
CA ILE A 62 1.68 -1.88 -6.12
C ILE A 62 1.26 -0.43 -6.07
N ALA A 63 0.01 -0.20 -5.73
CA ALA A 63 -0.51 1.11 -5.38
C ALA A 63 -0.76 1.15 -3.87
N VAL A 64 -0.37 2.24 -3.23
CA VAL A 64 -0.69 2.51 -1.82
C VAL A 64 -1.56 3.76 -1.78
N LEU A 65 -2.67 3.69 -1.05
CA LEU A 65 -3.58 4.80 -0.81
C LEU A 65 -3.81 4.92 0.69
N ILE A 66 -3.66 6.14 1.22
CA ILE A 66 -3.85 6.44 2.63
C ILE A 66 -4.76 7.66 2.73
N SER A 67 -5.82 7.52 3.53
CA SER A 67 -6.63 8.66 3.97
C SER A 67 -6.66 8.72 5.50
N ASN A 68 -6.69 9.93 6.03
CA ASN A 68 -6.79 10.22 7.46
C ASN A 68 -8.09 10.96 7.83
N ASP A 69 -9.06 10.98 6.92
CA ASP A 69 -10.38 11.60 7.09
C ASP A 69 -11.47 10.60 6.67
N GLN A 70 -12.54 11.07 6.02
CA GLN A 70 -13.61 10.23 5.49
C GLN A 70 -13.14 9.41 4.27
N GLU A 71 -14.00 8.49 3.83
CA GLU A 71 -13.78 7.72 2.60
C GLU A 71 -13.42 8.65 1.43
N ASN A 72 -12.35 8.30 0.73
CA ASN A 72 -11.78 9.12 -0.32
C ASN A 72 -11.22 8.21 -1.43
N SER A 73 -11.01 8.81 -2.60
CA SER A 73 -10.48 8.12 -3.77
C SER A 73 -9.39 8.96 -4.42
N LYS A 74 -8.54 8.31 -5.20
CA LYS A 74 -7.49 8.96 -5.96
C LYS A 74 -7.21 8.11 -7.20
N SER A 75 -7.21 8.75 -8.36
CA SER A 75 -6.75 8.13 -9.60
C SER A 75 -5.23 8.17 -9.65
N MET A 76 -4.60 7.01 -9.85
CA MET A 76 -3.14 6.87 -9.95
C MET A 76 -2.78 6.07 -11.19
N PHE A 77 -1.73 6.53 -11.90
CA PHE A 77 -1.20 5.85 -13.07
C PHE A 77 -0.36 4.66 -12.62
N VAL A 78 -0.69 3.47 -13.12
CA VAL A 78 0.05 2.24 -12.87
C VAL A 78 0.99 1.96 -14.03
N ASP A 79 0.42 1.55 -15.16
CA ASP A 79 1.02 1.47 -16.50
C ASP A 79 -0.09 0.93 -17.44
N GLN A 80 -0.01 1.22 -18.73
CA GLN A 80 -0.92 0.65 -19.72
C GLN A 80 -0.78 -0.88 -19.84
N GLU A 81 0.38 -1.46 -19.49
CA GLU A 81 0.58 -2.92 -19.43
C GLU A 81 -0.41 -3.61 -18.47
N TRP A 82 -0.89 -2.90 -17.44
CA TRP A 82 -1.80 -3.42 -16.43
C TRP A 82 -3.28 -3.18 -16.73
N THR A 83 -3.62 -2.66 -17.93
CA THR A 83 -5.01 -2.46 -18.38
C THR A 83 -5.86 -3.71 -18.18
N ASN A 84 -7.09 -3.53 -17.70
CA ASN A 84 -8.06 -4.57 -17.33
C ASN A 84 -7.62 -5.52 -16.18
N GLN A 85 -6.47 -5.29 -15.55
CA GLN A 85 -6.09 -6.02 -14.34
C GLN A 85 -6.80 -5.41 -13.13
N THR A 86 -7.18 -6.28 -12.19
CA THR A 86 -7.90 -5.88 -10.98
C THR A 86 -6.98 -5.96 -9.76
N PHE A 87 -6.86 -4.84 -9.06
CA PHE A 87 -6.12 -4.68 -7.82
C PHE A 87 -7.06 -4.85 -6.62
N VAL A 88 -6.52 -5.43 -5.56
CA VAL A 88 -7.22 -5.69 -4.29
C VAL A 88 -6.36 -5.23 -3.12
N ASP A 89 -7.01 -4.88 -2.02
CA ASP A 89 -6.29 -4.47 -0.80
C ASP A 89 -5.65 -5.69 -0.11
N LEU A 90 -4.31 -5.72 -0.11
CA LEU A 90 -3.52 -6.78 0.53
C LEU A 90 -3.53 -6.70 2.07
N LEU A 91 -3.88 -5.55 2.63
CA LEU A 91 -4.02 -5.35 4.09
C LEU A 91 -5.44 -5.68 4.58
N GLY A 92 -6.42 -5.74 3.68
CA GLY A 92 -7.80 -6.11 4.00
C GLY A 92 -8.62 -5.04 4.74
N ASN A 93 -8.19 -3.78 4.69
CA ASN A 93 -8.91 -2.64 5.25
C ASN A 93 -10.13 -2.25 4.40
N HIS A 94 -10.09 -2.51 3.09
CA HIS A 94 -11.17 -2.19 2.16
C HIS A 94 -11.51 -3.38 1.24
N GLN A 95 -12.82 -3.59 0.98
CA GLN A 95 -13.29 -4.70 0.13
C GLN A 95 -13.43 -4.35 -1.35
N GLY A 96 -13.29 -3.06 -1.70
CA GLY A 96 -13.36 -2.60 -3.08
C GLY A 96 -12.24 -3.18 -3.94
N GLN A 97 -12.58 -3.39 -5.22
CA GLN A 97 -11.66 -3.81 -6.26
C GLN A 97 -11.48 -2.66 -7.24
N VAL A 98 -10.26 -2.44 -7.71
CA VAL A 98 -9.93 -1.38 -8.66
C VAL A 98 -9.42 -2.01 -9.94
N THR A 99 -10.09 -1.75 -11.06
CA THR A 99 -9.67 -2.22 -12.38
C THR A 99 -8.96 -1.09 -13.10
N ILE A 100 -7.76 -1.37 -13.61
CA ILE A 100 -7.00 -0.39 -14.38
C ILE A 100 -7.67 -0.18 -15.74
N ASP A 101 -7.90 1.09 -16.08
CA ASP A 101 -8.54 1.50 -17.33
C ASP A 101 -7.58 1.45 -18.54
N GLU A 102 -8.10 1.78 -19.72
CA GLU A 102 -7.35 1.76 -20.98
C GLU A 102 -6.22 2.81 -21.04
N GLU A 103 -6.26 3.82 -20.17
CA GLU A 103 -5.22 4.85 -20.07
C GLU A 103 -4.13 4.46 -19.07
N GLY A 104 -4.29 3.33 -18.35
CA GLY A 104 -3.35 2.84 -17.34
C GLY A 104 -3.61 3.38 -15.94
N TYR A 105 -4.79 3.95 -15.66
CA TYR A 105 -5.17 4.52 -14.38
C TYR A 105 -6.13 3.62 -13.60
N GLY A 106 -6.06 3.69 -12.27
CA GLY A 106 -7.00 3.07 -11.34
C GLY A 106 -7.27 3.96 -10.13
#